data_AF-B1PTI1-F1
#
_entry.id   AF-B1PTI1-F1
#
_cell.length_a   1.000
_cell.length_b   1.000
_cell.length_c   1.000
_cell.angle_alpha   90.00
_cell.angle_beta   90.00
_cell.angle_gamma   90.00
#
_symmetry.space_group_name_H-M   'P 1'
#
loop_
_entity.id
_entity.type
_entity.pdbx_description
1 polymer ?
#
loop_
_entity_poly.entity_id
_entity_poly.type
_entity_poly.pdbx_seq_one_letter_code
_entity_poly.pdbx_strand_id
1 'polypeptide(L)'
;FYSKDMILEVVMISNINMFSFFLYFFSTGLTVCYSFRLVYYSMTGELNCSSLNMLNDEGWIMLRGMMGLLIMSIIGGSMLNWLIFPVPVMICLPVMMKLLTLFVCIMGGMLGYMISLSKLYSLNKSLNNYNLTYYLGSMWFMPYISTYGLIFYPLNYGQIVVKSFDQGWSEYFGGQHLYQKLTNYSQTLLIMHNNNLKIYLLLFVFWILILFNFLLFM
;
A
#
# COMPACT_ATOMS: atom_id res chain seq x y z
N PHE A 1 -14.83 -27.32 1.11
CA PHE A 1 -14.88 -28.79 1.09
C PHE A 1 -13.57 -29.40 0.59
N TYR A 2 -13.41 -29.71 -0.70
CA TYR A 2 -12.30 -30.53 -1.20
C TYR A 2 -10.89 -30.08 -0.79
N SER A 3 -10.59 -28.78 -0.77
CA SER A 3 -9.29 -28.26 -0.34
C SER A 3 -9.27 -27.89 1.15
N LYS A 4 -10.13 -26.94 1.55
CA LYS A 4 -10.07 -26.33 2.88
C LYS A 4 -10.31 -27.31 4.04
N ASP A 5 -11.24 -28.26 3.89
CA ASP A 5 -11.53 -29.23 4.96
C ASP A 5 -10.39 -30.25 5.09
N MET A 6 -9.83 -30.70 3.95
CA MET A 6 -8.63 -31.54 3.93
C MET A 6 -7.43 -30.85 4.60
N ILE A 7 -7.21 -29.55 4.35
CA ILE A 7 -6.13 -28.78 5.00
C ILE A 7 -6.32 -28.75 6.52
N LEU A 8 -7.55 -28.48 7.01
CA LEU A 8 -7.82 -28.43 8.45
C LEU A 8 -7.65 -29.79 9.12
N GLU A 9 -7.95 -30.87 8.42
CA GLU A 9 -7.73 -32.23 8.91
C GLU A 9 -6.24 -32.61 8.97
N VAL A 10 -5.44 -32.17 8.00
CA VAL A 10 -3.98 -32.33 8.05
C VAL A 10 -3.38 -31.51 9.20
N VAL A 11 -3.88 -30.29 9.41
CA VAL A 11 -3.50 -29.41 10.54
C VAL A 11 -3.75 -30.11 11.88
N MET A 12 -4.84 -30.87 12.02
CA MET A 12 -5.16 -31.64 13.24
C MET A 12 -4.17 -32.75 13.54
N ILE A 13 -3.63 -33.41 12.51
CA ILE A 13 -2.65 -34.49 12.67
C ILE A 13 -1.25 -33.92 12.91
N SER A 14 -0.95 -32.76 12.32
CA SER A 14 0.37 -32.15 12.42
C SER A 14 0.65 -31.55 13.80
N ASN A 15 1.92 -31.52 14.18
CA ASN A 15 2.40 -30.91 15.42
C ASN A 15 2.41 -29.38 15.33
N ILE A 16 1.23 -28.76 15.46
CA ILE A 16 1.04 -27.31 15.42
C ILE A 16 0.86 -26.77 16.85
N ASN A 17 1.36 -25.56 17.11
CA ASN A 17 1.16 -24.89 18.39
C ASN A 17 -0.33 -24.67 18.67
N MET A 18 -0.75 -24.80 19.93
CA MET A 18 -2.15 -24.61 20.34
C MET A 18 -2.72 -23.25 19.93
N PHE A 19 -1.89 -22.19 19.94
CA PHE A 19 -2.32 -20.86 19.50
C PHE A 19 -2.67 -20.82 18.00
N SER A 20 -1.79 -21.35 17.15
CA SER A 20 -2.06 -21.45 15.71
C SER A 20 -3.23 -22.37 15.40
N PHE A 21 -3.39 -23.47 16.15
CA PHE A 21 -4.55 -24.34 16.05
C PHE A 21 -5.84 -23.56 16.29
N PHE A 22 -5.93 -22.80 17.38
CA PHE A 22 -7.08 -21.96 17.68
C PHE A 22 -7.36 -20.94 16.56
N LEU A 23 -6.32 -20.26 16.06
CA LEU A 23 -6.49 -19.26 14.99
C LEU A 23 -7.03 -19.88 13.68
N TYR A 24 -6.60 -21.08 13.30
CA TYR A 24 -7.14 -21.74 12.11
C TYR A 24 -8.65 -22.00 12.23
N PHE A 25 -9.11 -22.57 13.34
CA PHE A 25 -10.54 -22.83 13.52
C PHE A 25 -11.33 -21.54 13.74
N PHE A 26 -10.81 -20.59 14.52
CA PHE A 26 -11.49 -19.31 14.75
C PHE A 26 -11.64 -18.51 13.45
N SER A 27 -10.60 -18.45 12.62
CA SER A 27 -10.69 -17.80 11.30
C SER A 27 -11.69 -18.49 10.39
N THR A 28 -11.80 -19.83 10.42
CA THR A 28 -12.81 -20.55 9.63
C THR A 28 -14.24 -20.19 10.07
N GLY A 29 -14.50 -20.11 11.37
CA GLY A 29 -15.79 -19.65 11.90
C GLY A 29 -16.11 -18.22 11.45
N LEU A 30 -15.14 -17.30 11.56
CA LEU A 30 -15.31 -15.92 11.11
C LEU A 30 -15.56 -15.78 9.61
N THR A 31 -14.95 -16.61 8.76
CA THR A 31 -15.23 -16.60 7.31
C THR A 31 -16.70 -16.91 7.01
N VAL A 32 -17.30 -17.83 7.78
CA VAL A 32 -18.72 -18.17 7.65
C VAL A 32 -19.60 -17.06 8.23
N CYS A 33 -19.23 -16.47 9.36
CA CYS A 33 -19.94 -15.31 9.90
C CYS A 33 -20.02 -14.17 8.87
N TYR A 34 -18.90 -13.88 8.18
CA TYR A 34 -18.84 -12.81 7.18
C TYR A 34 -19.69 -13.12 5.94
N SER A 35 -19.68 -14.37 5.44
CA SER A 35 -20.50 -14.74 4.28
C SER A 35 -21.99 -14.62 4.58
N PHE A 36 -22.45 -15.08 5.75
CA PHE A 36 -23.86 -14.94 6.15
C PHE A 36 -24.25 -13.49 6.41
N ARG A 37 -23.35 -12.66 6.95
CA ARG A 37 -23.56 -11.21 7.05
C ARG A 37 -23.77 -10.57 5.68
N LEU A 38 -22.99 -10.96 4.68
CA LEU A 38 -23.13 -10.44 3.31
C LEU A 38 -24.49 -10.84 2.73
N VAL A 39 -24.84 -12.13 2.80
CA VAL A 39 -26.14 -12.65 2.35
C VAL A 39 -27.29 -11.91 3.03
N TYR A 40 -27.15 -11.60 4.33
CA TYR A 40 -28.18 -10.86 5.05
C TYR A 40 -28.39 -9.46 4.48
N TYR A 41 -27.32 -8.67 4.32
CA TYR A 41 -27.45 -7.29 3.86
C TYR A 41 -27.77 -7.16 2.36
N SER A 42 -27.45 -8.15 1.52
CA SER A 42 -27.69 -8.06 0.08
C SER A 42 -28.97 -8.75 -0.38
N MET A 43 -29.32 -9.91 0.19
CA MET A 43 -30.41 -10.76 -0.34
C MET A 43 -31.62 -10.86 0.59
N THR A 44 -31.42 -11.06 1.89
CA THR A 44 -32.55 -11.35 2.81
C THR A 44 -33.08 -10.13 3.54
N GLY A 45 -32.28 -9.06 3.64
CA GLY A 45 -32.65 -7.82 4.31
C GLY A 45 -33.60 -6.94 3.50
N GLU A 46 -34.06 -5.86 4.12
CA GLU A 46 -34.86 -4.85 3.44
C GLU A 46 -34.01 -4.07 2.42
N LEU A 47 -34.64 -3.67 1.30
CA LEU A 47 -33.99 -2.89 0.25
C LEU A 47 -33.69 -1.47 0.74
N ASN A 48 -32.42 -1.22 1.09
CA ASN A 48 -31.93 0.10 1.53
C ASN A 48 -31.57 1.05 0.36
N CYS A 49 -32.09 0.78 -0.84
CA CYS A 49 -31.79 1.60 -2.02
C CYS A 49 -32.77 2.79 -2.10
N SER A 50 -32.41 3.84 -2.86
CA SER A 50 -33.26 5.03 -3.05
C SER A 50 -34.64 4.69 -3.65
N SER A 51 -35.65 5.55 -3.52
CA SER A 51 -36.99 5.25 -4.05
C SER A 51 -37.04 5.12 -5.59
N LEU A 52 -36.07 5.70 -6.30
CA LEU A 52 -35.97 5.65 -7.77
C LEU A 52 -34.80 4.75 -8.20
N ASN A 53 -34.93 3.43 -8.03
CA ASN A 53 -33.92 2.49 -8.51
C ASN A 53 -34.35 1.87 -9.85
N MET A 54 -33.44 1.90 -10.83
CA MET A 54 -33.57 1.17 -12.09
C MET A 54 -32.76 -0.13 -12.00
N LEU A 55 -33.33 -1.16 -11.38
CA LEU A 55 -32.70 -2.49 -11.32
C LEU A 55 -32.96 -3.23 -12.64
N ASN A 56 -31.90 -3.64 -13.34
CA ASN A 56 -32.02 -4.44 -14.57
C ASN A 56 -30.87 -5.46 -14.66
N ASP A 57 -31.22 -6.74 -14.77
CA ASP A 57 -30.28 -7.87 -14.87
C ASP A 57 -30.28 -8.55 -16.26
N GLU A 58 -30.93 -7.96 -17.28
CA GLU A 58 -31.12 -8.56 -18.61
C GLU A 58 -29.86 -8.60 -19.51
N GLY A 59 -28.70 -8.19 -18.99
CA GLY A 59 -27.43 -8.17 -19.73
C GLY A 59 -26.92 -9.58 -20.04
N TRP A 60 -27.18 -10.08 -21.26
CA TRP A 60 -26.75 -11.41 -21.72
C TRP A 60 -25.24 -11.68 -21.55
N ILE A 61 -24.40 -10.67 -21.74
CA ILE A 61 -22.93 -10.80 -21.60
C ILE A 61 -22.56 -11.13 -20.14
N MET A 62 -23.19 -10.44 -19.18
CA MET A 62 -22.97 -10.66 -17.75
C MET A 62 -23.49 -12.04 -17.33
N LEU A 63 -24.73 -12.38 -17.72
CA LEU A 63 -25.35 -13.66 -17.40
C LEU A 63 -24.53 -14.84 -17.92
N ARG A 64 -24.03 -14.76 -19.16
CA ARG A 64 -23.17 -15.80 -19.73
C ARG A 64 -21.88 -15.99 -18.92
N GLY A 65 -21.25 -14.89 -18.48
CA GLY A 65 -20.04 -14.94 -17.64
C GLY A 65 -20.30 -15.58 -16.27
N MET A 66 -21.38 -15.16 -15.59
CA MET A 66 -21.76 -15.71 -14.29
C MET A 66 -22.11 -17.20 -14.36
N MET A 67 -22.86 -17.63 -15.39
CA MET A 67 -23.21 -19.05 -15.58
C MET A 67 -21.98 -19.93 -15.78
N GLY A 68 -21.00 -19.48 -16.56
CA GLY A 68 -19.74 -20.22 -16.74
C GLY A 68 -18.97 -20.41 -15.44
N LEU A 69 -18.85 -19.35 -14.63
CA LEU A 69 -18.20 -19.40 -13.32
C LEU A 69 -18.96 -20.29 -12.32
N LEU A 70 -20.29 -20.28 -12.35
CA LEU A 70 -21.12 -21.11 -11.48
C LEU A 70 -20.85 -22.60 -11.74
N ILE A 71 -20.88 -23.04 -13.00
CA ILE A 71 -20.60 -24.43 -13.38
C ILE A 71 -19.19 -24.85 -12.93
N MET A 72 -18.20 -23.99 -13.16
CA MET A 72 -16.82 -24.27 -12.75
C MET A 72 -16.65 -24.31 -11.22
N SER A 73 -17.37 -23.50 -10.46
CA SER A 73 -17.27 -23.51 -8.99
C SER A 73 -17.84 -24.78 -8.35
N ILE A 74 -18.88 -25.38 -8.95
CA ILE A 74 -19.48 -26.64 -8.48
C ILE A 74 -18.60 -27.84 -8.83
N ILE A 75 -18.12 -27.91 -10.08
CA ILE A 75 -17.46 -29.11 -10.63
C ILE A 75 -15.93 -29.03 -10.49
N GLY A 76 -15.35 -27.84 -10.61
CA GLY A 76 -13.89 -27.66 -10.67
C GLY A 76 -13.17 -28.17 -9.43
N GLY A 77 -13.77 -28.02 -8.24
CA GLY A 77 -13.18 -28.50 -6.99
C GLY A 77 -13.03 -30.03 -6.93
N SER A 78 -14.03 -30.79 -7.39
CA SER A 78 -13.96 -32.25 -7.40
C SER A 78 -13.03 -32.75 -8.50
N MET A 79 -13.12 -32.18 -9.71
CA MET A 79 -12.25 -32.53 -10.83
C MET A 79 -10.77 -32.33 -10.49
N LEU A 80 -10.42 -31.17 -9.91
CA LEU A 80 -9.03 -30.90 -9.52
C LEU A 80 -8.54 -31.84 -8.42
N ASN A 81 -9.40 -32.17 -7.45
CA ASN A 81 -9.01 -33.09 -6.38
C ASN A 81 -8.65 -34.48 -6.93
N TRP A 82 -9.44 -35.01 -7.87
CA TRP A 82 -9.17 -36.31 -8.50
C TRP A 82 -7.93 -36.29 -9.40
N LEU A 83 -7.64 -35.17 -10.06
CA LEU A 83 -6.47 -35.04 -10.94
C LEU A 83 -5.17 -34.87 -10.15
N ILE A 84 -5.17 -34.05 -9.09
CA ILE A 84 -3.95 -33.66 -8.35
C ILE A 84 -3.56 -34.74 -7.33
N PHE A 85 -4.53 -35.39 -6.68
CA PHE A 85 -4.27 -36.40 -5.65
C PHE A 85 -4.65 -37.80 -6.12
N PRO A 86 -3.81 -38.47 -6.93
CA PRO A 86 -4.08 -39.83 -7.39
C PRO A 86 -4.06 -40.86 -6.25
N VAL A 87 -3.35 -40.56 -5.15
CA VAL A 87 -3.30 -41.39 -3.94
C VAL A 87 -3.64 -40.51 -2.74
N PRO A 88 -4.86 -40.61 -2.16
CA PRO A 88 -5.22 -39.83 -0.99
C PRO A 88 -4.46 -40.33 0.25
N VAL A 89 -3.92 -39.39 1.02
CA VAL A 89 -3.30 -39.71 2.32
C VAL A 89 -4.39 -40.09 3.32
N MET A 90 -4.23 -41.20 4.03
CA MET A 90 -5.16 -41.62 5.07
C MET A 90 -5.03 -40.72 6.30
N ILE A 91 -6.10 -39.98 6.61
CA ILE A 91 -6.21 -39.11 7.78
C ILE A 91 -7.04 -39.84 8.83
N CYS A 92 -6.39 -40.39 9.85
CA CYS A 92 -7.04 -41.07 10.98
C CYS A 92 -7.29 -40.07 12.13
N LEU A 93 -8.53 -39.61 12.28
CA LEU A 93 -8.95 -38.70 13.34
C LEU A 93 -10.10 -39.32 14.16
N PRO A 94 -10.18 -39.07 15.48
CA PRO A 94 -11.36 -39.41 16.25
C PRO A 94 -12.57 -38.60 15.75
N VAL A 95 -13.78 -39.18 15.88
CA VAL A 95 -15.02 -38.62 15.33
C VAL A 95 -15.24 -37.16 15.73
N MET A 96 -14.91 -36.79 16.97
CA MET A 96 -15.05 -35.41 17.47
C MET A 96 -14.19 -34.41 16.70
N MET A 97 -12.95 -34.78 16.36
CA MET A 97 -12.05 -33.91 15.59
C MET A 97 -12.47 -33.84 14.12
N LYS A 98 -12.94 -34.96 13.56
CA LYS A 98 -13.42 -35.00 12.17
C LYS A 98 -14.65 -34.10 11.95
N LEU A 99 -15.56 -34.03 12.92
CA LEU A 99 -16.76 -33.19 12.85
C LEU A 99 -16.52 -31.74 13.30
N LEU A 100 -15.33 -31.41 13.84
CA LEU A 100 -15.09 -30.08 14.41
C LEU A 100 -15.28 -28.96 13.37
N THR A 101 -14.77 -29.15 12.15
CA THR A 101 -14.90 -28.17 11.07
C THR A 101 -16.35 -27.82 10.79
N LEU A 102 -17.21 -28.84 10.69
CA LEU A 102 -18.64 -28.68 10.48
C LEU A 102 -19.31 -27.94 11.64
N PHE A 103 -19.01 -28.31 12.89
CA PHE A 103 -19.55 -27.61 14.07
C PHE A 103 -19.15 -26.13 14.10
N VAL A 104 -17.89 -25.81 13.78
CA VAL A 104 -17.41 -24.43 13.72
C VAL A 104 -18.13 -23.65 12.61
N CYS A 105 -18.37 -24.26 11.44
CA CYS A 105 -19.13 -23.63 10.37
C CYS A 105 -20.59 -23.36 10.76
N ILE A 106 -21.28 -24.32 11.39
CA ILE A 106 -22.66 -24.14 11.83
C ILE A 106 -22.76 -23.05 12.90
N MET A 107 -21.88 -23.08 13.90
CA MET A 107 -21.83 -22.06 14.95
C MET A 107 -21.53 -20.67 14.36
N GLY A 108 -20.56 -20.58 13.43
CA GLY A 108 -20.24 -19.32 12.75
C GLY A 108 -21.42 -18.77 11.94
N GLY A 109 -22.13 -19.62 11.20
CA GLY A 109 -23.30 -19.21 10.45
C GLY A 109 -24.44 -18.70 11.34
N MET A 110 -24.74 -19.42 12.41
CA MET A 110 -25.74 -19.00 13.40
C MET A 110 -25.36 -17.66 14.05
N LEU A 111 -24.11 -17.51 14.50
CA LEU A 111 -23.63 -16.27 15.09
C LEU A 111 -23.70 -15.10 14.09
N GLY A 112 -23.22 -15.30 12.86
CA GLY A 112 -23.25 -14.27 11.81
C GLY A 112 -24.65 -13.77 11.53
N TYR A 113 -25.61 -14.68 11.37
CA TYR A 113 -27.01 -14.34 11.10
C TYR A 113 -27.70 -13.68 12.29
N MET A 114 -27.43 -14.14 13.53
CA MET A 114 -27.98 -13.53 14.74
C MET A 114 -27.44 -12.12 14.99
N ILE A 115 -26.16 -11.88 14.68
CA ILE A 115 -25.55 -10.54 14.77
C ILE A 115 -26.19 -9.60 13.74
N SER A 116 -26.47 -10.07 12.52
CA SER A 116 -27.06 -9.24 11.48
C SER A 116 -28.54 -8.95 11.71
N LEU A 117 -29.27 -9.85 12.37
CA LEU A 117 -30.69 -9.71 12.74
C LEU A 117 -30.96 -8.70 13.89
N SER A 118 -30.00 -7.85 14.27
CA SER A 118 -30.24 -6.83 15.29
C SER A 118 -31.29 -5.82 14.81
N LYS A 119 -32.51 -5.91 15.36
CA LYS A 119 -33.62 -5.00 15.05
C LYS A 119 -33.37 -3.61 15.63
N LEU A 120 -34.07 -2.63 15.03
CA LEU A 120 -34.10 -1.20 15.37
C LEU A 120 -34.32 -0.88 16.87
N TYR A 121 -34.94 -1.77 17.64
CA TYR A 121 -35.16 -1.58 19.09
C TYR A 121 -33.97 -1.96 19.98
N SER A 122 -32.86 -2.46 19.40
CA SER A 122 -31.64 -2.70 20.16
C SER A 122 -30.73 -1.48 20.13
N LEU A 123 -30.19 -1.09 21.30
CA LEU A 123 -29.12 -0.10 21.37
C LEU A 123 -27.98 -0.51 20.44
N ASN A 124 -27.53 0.39 19.58
CA ASN A 124 -26.39 0.17 18.69
C ASN A 124 -25.13 -0.08 19.53
N LYS A 125 -24.83 -1.36 19.77
CA LYS A 125 -23.64 -1.80 20.52
C LYS A 125 -22.35 -1.29 19.89
N SER A 126 -22.35 -1.07 18.58
CA SER A 126 -21.23 -0.47 17.85
C SER A 126 -20.98 0.98 18.23
N LEU A 127 -22.04 1.78 18.43
CA LEU A 127 -21.91 3.16 18.89
C LEU A 127 -21.42 3.23 20.33
N ASN A 128 -21.86 2.30 21.19
CA ASN A 128 -21.39 2.25 22.57
C ASN A 128 -19.88 1.94 22.65
N ASN A 129 -19.38 1.04 21.78
CA ASN A 129 -17.96 0.69 21.67
C ASN A 129 -17.34 1.26 20.38
N TYR A 130 -17.54 2.57 20.14
CA TYR A 130 -17.10 3.21 18.90
C TYR A 130 -15.59 3.05 18.63
N ASN A 131 -14.74 3.27 19.64
CA ASN A 131 -13.29 3.17 19.47
C ASN A 131 -12.85 1.77 19.02
N LEU A 132 -13.44 0.72 19.59
CA LEU A 132 -13.13 -0.66 19.22
C LEU A 132 -13.61 -0.97 17.80
N THR A 133 -14.83 -0.57 17.46
CA THR A 133 -15.39 -0.82 16.12
C THR A 133 -14.65 -0.04 15.03
N TYR A 134 -14.24 1.20 15.32
CA TYR A 134 -13.42 2.01 14.43
C TYR A 134 -12.02 1.39 14.22
N TYR A 135 -11.38 0.90 15.29
CA TYR A 135 -10.09 0.20 15.19
C TYR A 135 -10.16 -1.08 14.33
N LEU A 136 -11.17 -1.92 14.57
CA LEU A 136 -11.35 -3.16 13.80
C LEU A 136 -11.78 -2.87 12.34
N GLY A 137 -12.61 -1.85 12.12
CA GLY A 137 -13.08 -1.45 10.80
C GLY A 137 -12.00 -0.81 9.92
N SER A 138 -11.05 -0.09 10.52
CA SER A 138 -9.92 0.55 9.83
C SER A 138 -8.73 -0.39 9.57
N MET A 139 -8.96 -1.71 9.61
CA MET A 139 -7.91 -2.74 9.48
C MET A 139 -6.73 -2.47 10.42
N TRP A 140 -7.02 -2.28 11.72
CA TRP A 140 -6.02 -1.98 12.75
C TRP A 140 -5.13 -0.76 12.43
N PHE A 141 -5.70 0.24 11.75
CA PHE A 141 -4.99 1.42 11.25
C PHE A 141 -3.82 1.14 10.30
N MET A 142 -3.70 -0.08 9.77
CA MET A 142 -2.60 -0.45 8.86
C MET A 142 -2.48 0.45 7.63
N PRO A 143 -3.58 0.87 6.96
CA PRO A 143 -3.48 1.80 5.85
C PRO A 143 -2.84 3.13 6.27
N TYR A 144 -3.17 3.65 7.45
CA TYR A 144 -2.64 4.94 7.93
C TYR A 144 -1.17 4.85 8.33
N ILE A 145 -0.79 3.77 9.02
CA ILE A 145 0.60 3.54 9.44
C ILE A 145 1.50 3.36 8.21
N SER A 146 1.05 2.55 7.24
CA SER A 146 1.82 2.27 6.02
C SER A 146 1.89 3.46 5.06
N THR A 147 0.84 4.28 4.96
CA THR A 147 0.86 5.45 4.07
C THR A 147 1.52 6.65 4.73
N TYR A 148 0.90 7.23 5.77
CA TYR A 148 1.36 8.47 6.37
C TYR A 148 2.71 8.33 7.07
N GLY A 149 2.92 7.24 7.81
CA GLY A 149 4.16 7.02 8.55
C GLY A 149 5.38 6.85 7.64
N LEU A 150 5.23 6.07 6.56
CA LEU A 150 6.33 5.83 5.62
C LEU A 150 6.60 7.01 4.69
N ILE A 151 5.56 7.75 4.27
CA ILE A 151 5.71 8.85 3.30
C ILE A 151 6.32 10.11 3.94
N PHE A 152 6.05 10.36 5.23
CA PHE A 152 6.48 11.59 5.90
C PHE A 152 8.01 11.79 5.93
N TYR A 153 8.77 10.73 6.26
CA TYR A 153 10.23 10.86 6.40
C TYR A 153 10.93 11.16 5.05
N PRO A 154 10.70 10.38 3.96
CA PRO A 154 11.32 10.69 2.67
C PRO A 154 10.95 12.07 2.14
N LEU A 155 9.70 12.52 2.33
CA LEU A 155 9.28 13.85 1.89
C LEU A 155 10.00 14.98 2.65
N ASN A 156 10.10 14.89 3.98
CA ASN A 156 10.81 15.90 4.76
C ASN A 156 12.30 15.94 4.41
N TYR A 157 12.94 14.78 4.24
CA TYR A 157 14.33 14.74 3.79
C TYR A 157 14.48 15.31 2.38
N GLY A 158 13.57 14.98 1.46
CA GLY A 158 13.54 15.57 0.13
C GLY A 158 13.47 17.08 0.16
N GLN A 159 12.60 17.66 0.99
CA GLN A 159 12.49 19.12 1.13
C GLN A 159 13.79 19.75 1.67
N ILE A 160 14.43 19.13 2.67
CA ILE A 160 15.70 19.62 3.23
C ILE A 160 16.80 19.58 2.18
N VAL A 161 16.89 18.49 1.40
CA VAL A 161 17.89 18.33 0.34
C VAL A 161 17.70 19.39 -0.74
N VAL A 162 16.47 19.56 -1.26
CA VAL A 162 16.20 20.57 -2.30
C VAL A 162 16.55 21.98 -1.81
N LYS A 163 16.16 22.34 -0.58
CA LYS A 163 16.39 23.68 -0.06
C LYS A 163 17.86 23.98 0.24
N SER A 164 18.55 23.05 0.89
CA SER A 164 19.92 23.28 1.37
C SER A 164 20.98 22.93 0.33
N PHE A 165 20.79 21.83 -0.39
CA PHE A 165 21.77 21.33 -1.34
C PHE A 165 21.56 21.97 -2.71
N ASP A 166 20.42 21.68 -3.36
CA ASP A 166 20.17 22.07 -4.75
C ASP A 166 20.02 23.59 -4.92
N GLN A 167 19.16 24.23 -4.12
CA GLN A 167 18.92 25.67 -4.19
C GLN A 167 19.92 26.49 -3.35
N GLY A 168 20.66 25.83 -2.46
CA GLY A 168 21.62 26.50 -1.56
C GLY A 168 23.05 26.35 -2.05
N TRP A 169 23.70 25.28 -1.63
CA TRP A 169 25.13 25.07 -1.86
C TRP A 169 25.51 24.98 -3.33
N SER A 170 24.75 24.29 -4.19
CA SER A 170 25.11 24.21 -5.62
C SER A 170 24.95 25.55 -6.34
N GLU A 171 23.97 26.37 -6.00
CA GLU A 171 23.85 27.71 -6.57
C GLU A 171 24.95 28.65 -6.06
N TYR A 172 25.30 28.54 -4.78
CA TYR A 172 26.41 29.29 -4.18
C TYR A 172 27.75 28.93 -4.82
N PHE A 173 28.10 27.65 -4.94
CA PHE A 173 29.37 27.26 -5.58
C PHE A 173 29.34 27.40 -7.10
N GLY A 174 28.16 27.37 -7.70
CA GLY A 174 27.96 27.48 -9.13
C GLY A 174 27.79 28.92 -9.60
N GLY A 175 26.68 29.16 -10.30
CA GLY A 175 26.48 30.36 -11.11
C GLY A 175 26.43 31.66 -10.30
N GLN A 176 25.86 31.68 -9.09
CA GLN A 176 25.64 32.93 -8.37
C GLN A 176 26.95 33.57 -7.92
N HIS A 177 27.87 32.78 -7.35
CA HIS A 177 29.15 33.30 -6.87
C HIS A 177 30.13 33.57 -8.02
N LEU A 178 30.08 32.78 -9.09
CA LEU A 178 30.80 33.09 -10.33
C LEU A 178 30.35 34.42 -10.93
N TYR A 179 29.04 34.66 -11.01
CA TYR A 179 28.48 35.92 -11.47
C TYR A 179 28.98 37.10 -10.63
N GLN A 180 28.89 37.01 -9.30
CA GLN A 180 29.38 38.07 -8.40
C GLN A 180 30.87 38.35 -8.54
N LYS A 181 31.71 37.31 -8.73
CA LYS A 181 33.14 37.50 -8.96
C LYS A 181 33.42 38.18 -10.29
N LEU A 182 32.75 37.74 -11.37
CA LEU A 182 32.91 38.33 -12.69
C LEU A 182 32.47 39.79 -12.73
N THR A 183 31.37 40.15 -12.04
CA THR A 183 30.95 41.55 -11.91
C THR A 183 31.95 42.39 -11.13
N ASN A 184 32.55 41.85 -10.08
CA ASN A 184 33.57 42.58 -9.30
C ASN A 184 34.85 42.77 -10.12
N TYR A 185 35.27 41.74 -10.88
CA TYR A 185 36.44 41.86 -11.77
C TYR A 185 36.20 42.85 -12.91
N SER A 186 35.00 42.89 -13.50
CA SER A 186 34.71 43.87 -14.55
C SER A 186 34.73 45.30 -14.01
N GLN A 187 34.21 45.53 -12.79
CA GLN A 187 34.27 46.83 -12.13
C GLN A 187 35.71 47.27 -11.83
N THR A 188 36.57 46.38 -11.32
CA THR A 188 37.98 46.72 -11.05
C THR A 188 38.76 46.99 -12.34
N LEU A 189 38.51 46.22 -13.41
CA LEU A 189 39.08 46.46 -14.73
C LEU A 189 38.66 47.84 -15.28
N LEU A 190 37.40 48.21 -15.12
CA LEU A 190 36.88 49.50 -15.58
C LEU A 190 37.60 50.68 -14.91
N ILE A 191 37.87 50.57 -13.60
CA ILE A 191 38.64 51.57 -12.84
C ILE A 191 40.09 51.66 -13.37
N MET A 192 40.74 50.52 -13.63
CA MET A 192 42.11 50.50 -14.18
C MET A 192 42.18 51.11 -15.58
N HIS A 193 41.16 50.89 -16.41
CA HIS A 193 41.08 51.45 -17.76
C HIS A 193 40.75 52.93 -17.78
N ASN A 194 40.11 53.48 -16.73
CA ASN A 194 39.73 54.89 -16.68
C ASN A 194 40.85 55.84 -16.20
N ASN A 195 42.10 55.43 -16.39
CA ASN A 195 43.28 56.21 -16.04
C ASN A 195 43.67 57.22 -17.13
N ASN A 196 44.35 58.30 -16.73
CA ASN A 196 44.86 59.32 -17.65
C ASN A 196 45.81 58.71 -18.72
N LEU A 197 45.78 59.25 -19.94
CA LEU A 197 46.61 58.82 -21.09
C LEU A 197 48.12 58.66 -20.75
N LYS A 198 48.65 59.49 -19.84
CA LYS A 198 50.05 59.41 -19.40
C LYS A 198 50.40 58.06 -18.76
N ILE A 199 49.49 57.50 -17.96
CA ILE A 199 49.69 56.22 -17.25
C ILE A 199 49.66 55.07 -18.25
N TYR A 200 48.79 55.15 -19.27
CA TYR A 200 48.71 54.16 -20.36
C TYR A 200 50.01 54.05 -21.16
N LEU A 201 50.58 55.19 -21.57
CA LEU A 201 51.82 55.21 -22.33
C LEU A 201 52.99 54.63 -21.52
N LEU A 202 53.01 54.88 -20.21
CA LEU A 202 54.04 54.35 -19.32
C LEU A 202 53.94 52.82 -19.17
N LEU A 203 52.72 52.27 -19.07
CA LEU A 203 52.48 50.82 -19.09
C LEU A 203 52.96 50.17 -20.40
N PHE A 204 52.77 50.83 -21.54
CA PHE A 204 53.19 50.32 -22.84
C PHE A 204 54.72 50.18 -22.94
N VAL A 205 55.47 51.18 -22.46
CA VAL A 205 56.95 51.11 -22.43
C VAL A 205 57.43 49.99 -21.51
N PHE A 206 56.83 49.85 -20.32
CA PHE A 206 57.14 48.74 -19.42
C PHE A 206 56.90 47.38 -20.06
N TRP A 207 55.84 47.23 -20.86
CA TRP A 207 55.55 45.97 -21.55
C TRP A 207 56.60 45.62 -22.62
N ILE A 208 57.07 46.62 -23.39
CA ILE A 208 58.16 46.42 -24.37
C ILE A 208 59.44 45.93 -23.68
N LEU A 209 59.78 46.50 -22.52
CA LEU A 209 60.97 46.08 -21.76
C LEU A 209 60.85 44.62 -21.28
N ILE A 210 59.66 44.21 -20.81
CA ILE A 210 59.40 42.82 -20.39
C ILE A 210 59.55 41.87 -21.58
N LEU A 211 58.98 42.22 -22.75
CA LEU A 211 59.10 41.41 -23.96
C LEU A 211 60.56 41.27 -24.42
N PHE A 212 61.32 42.38 -24.37
CA PHE A 212 62.73 42.36 -24.76
C PHE A 212 63.56 41.48 -23.82
N ASN A 213 63.31 41.54 -22.51
CA ASN A 213 63.95 40.64 -21.55
C ASN A 213 63.56 39.17 -21.77
N PHE A 214 62.31 38.88 -22.14
CA PHE A 214 61.90 37.51 -22.45
C PHE A 214 62.58 36.98 -23.72
N LEU A 215 62.74 37.83 -24.74
CA LEU A 215 63.47 37.53 -25.98
C LEU A 215 64.98 37.35 -25.76
N LEU A 216 65.55 37.99 -24.74
CA LEU A 216 66.95 37.83 -24.35
C LEU A 216 67.19 36.58 -23.50
N PHE A 217 66.17 36.11 -22.77
CA PHE A 217 66.25 34.95 -21.88
C PHE A 217 65.88 33.62 -22.58
N MET A 218 65.07 33.70 -23.65
CA MET A 218 64.92 32.64 -24.66
C MET A 218 66.15 32.58 -25.56
#